data_AF-B6GEM8-F1
#
_entry.id   AF-B6GEM8-F1
#
_cell.length_a   1.000
_cell.length_b   1.000
_cell.length_c   1.000
_cell.angle_alpha   90.00
_cell.angle_beta   90.00
_cell.angle_gamma   90.00
#
_symmetry.space_group_name_H-M   'P 1'
#
loop_
_entity.id
_entity.type
_entity.pdbx_description
1 polymer ?
#
loop_
_entity_poly.entity_id
_entity_poly.type
_entity_poly.pdbx_seq_one_letter_code
_entity_poly.pdbx_strand_id
1 'polypeptide(L)'
;PPTMLVRAAGRQWSVPRGCIGRKARVVSMPGGQIRVTVAGGLVAVHDASRGSARINYTEDHYVEAMAGKAWAADADIREQARANLELLEGIGGGL
;
A
#
# COMPACT_ATOMS: atom_id res chain seq x y z
N PRO A 1 -8.51 -1.92 -4.62
CA PRO A 1 -7.84 -1.99 -5.94
C PRO A 1 -6.64 -2.97 -5.89
N PRO A 2 -6.29 -3.72 -6.95
CA PRO A 2 -5.09 -4.54 -6.91
C PRO A 2 -3.86 -3.63 -6.90
N THR A 3 -3.03 -3.75 -5.87
CA THR A 3 -1.68 -3.19 -5.78
C THR A 3 -0.69 -4.33 -5.63
N MET A 4 0.56 -4.13 -6.04
CA MET A 4 1.60 -5.13 -5.80
C MET A 4 1.97 -5.14 -4.32
N LEU A 5 2.27 -6.32 -3.77
CA LEU A 5 2.77 -6.48 -2.40
C LEU A 5 4.19 -7.04 -2.41
N VAL A 6 5.09 -6.40 -1.66
CA VAL A 6 6.44 -6.92 -1.41
C VAL A 6 6.56 -7.41 0.03
N ARG A 7 7.46 -8.38 0.28
CA ARG A 7 7.70 -8.94 1.62
C ARG A 7 8.97 -8.35 2.21
N ALA A 8 8.90 -7.85 3.43
CA ALA A 8 10.04 -7.38 4.21
C ALA A 8 9.70 -7.36 5.70
N ALA A 9 10.70 -7.62 6.56
CA ALA A 9 10.53 -7.64 8.02
C ALA A 9 9.35 -8.52 8.51
N GLY A 10 9.15 -9.68 7.84
CA GLY A 10 8.06 -10.61 8.18
C GLY A 10 6.65 -10.17 7.77
N ARG A 11 6.51 -9.02 7.08
CA ARG A 11 5.22 -8.41 6.72
C ARG A 11 5.15 -8.15 5.22
N GLN A 12 3.95 -7.84 4.73
CA GLN A 12 3.72 -7.37 3.37
C GLN A 12 3.53 -5.85 3.32
N TRP A 13 4.03 -5.24 2.25
CA TRP A 13 4.04 -3.80 2.06
C TRP A 13 3.56 -3.47 0.66
N SER A 14 2.65 -2.51 0.54
CA SER A 14 2.15 -2.05 -0.74
C SER A 14 3.22 -1.33 -1.56
N VAL A 15 3.10 -1.43 -2.88
CA VAL A 15 3.87 -0.63 -3.85
C VAL A 15 2.90 -0.02 -4.87
N PRO A 16 3.29 1.07 -5.54
CA PRO A 16 2.47 1.72 -6.56
C PRO A 16 1.91 0.75 -7.58
N ARG A 17 0.69 1.00 -8.07
CA ARG A 17 0.01 0.11 -9.03
C ARG A 17 0.81 -0.04 -10.33
N GLY A 18 1.49 1.02 -10.78
CA GLY A 18 2.39 0.97 -11.94
C GLY A 18 3.58 0.00 -11.81
N CYS A 19 3.78 -0.60 -10.63
CA CYS A 19 4.80 -1.60 -10.38
C CYS A 19 4.30 -3.06 -10.55
N ILE A 20 3.00 -3.30 -10.73
CA ILE A 20 2.45 -4.66 -10.87
C ILE A 20 3.14 -5.44 -12.00
N GLY A 21 3.54 -6.69 -11.72
CA GLY A 21 4.23 -7.55 -12.67
C GLY A 21 5.70 -7.22 -12.89
N ARG A 22 6.24 -6.19 -12.22
CA ARG A 22 7.64 -5.78 -12.36
C ARG A 22 8.50 -6.33 -11.22
N LYS A 23 9.74 -6.67 -11.53
CA LYS A 23 10.71 -7.14 -10.53
C LYS A 23 11.11 -5.98 -9.60
N ALA A 24 10.81 -6.12 -8.32
CA ALA A 24 11.21 -5.18 -7.28
C ALA A 24 12.47 -5.68 -6.55
N ARG A 25 13.36 -4.75 -6.20
CA ARG A 25 14.40 -4.93 -5.19
C ARG A 25 13.90 -4.32 -3.89
N VAL A 26 14.01 -5.09 -2.81
CA VAL A 26 13.56 -4.69 -1.47
C VAL A 26 14.75 -4.76 -0.53
N VAL A 27 15.03 -3.66 0.17
CA VAL A 27 16.13 -3.59 1.13
C VAL A 27 15.59 -3.09 2.46
N SER A 28 15.81 -3.88 3.52
CA SER A 28 15.58 -3.44 4.90
C SER A 28 16.85 -2.79 5.43
N MET A 29 16.77 -1.52 5.79
CA MET A 29 17.86 -0.76 6.36
C MET A 29 17.89 -0.92 7.89
N PRO A 30 19.06 -0.77 8.53
CA PRO A 30 19.14 -0.52 9.95
C PRO A 30 18.24 0.67 10.34
N GLY A 31 17.51 0.57 11.45
CA GLY A 31 16.52 1.59 11.86
C GLY A 31 15.10 1.35 11.35
N GLY A 32 14.84 0.23 10.64
CA GLY A 32 13.49 -0.22 10.30
C GLY A 32 12.94 0.33 8.99
N GLN A 33 13.67 1.22 8.29
CA GLN A 33 13.27 1.68 6.97
C GLN A 33 13.36 0.55 5.94
N ILE A 34 12.33 0.39 5.11
CA ILE A 34 12.30 -0.54 3.97
C ILE A 34 12.22 0.28 2.69
N ARG A 35 13.17 0.08 1.78
CA ARG A 35 13.23 0.77 0.49
C ARG A 35 12.90 -0.20 -0.64
N VAL A 36 11.98 0.18 -1.51
CA VAL A 36 11.54 -0.62 -2.66
C VAL A 36 11.93 0.08 -3.95
N THR A 37 12.70 -0.61 -4.79
CA THR A 37 13.21 -0.10 -6.07
C THR A 37 12.70 -0.95 -7.22
N VAL A 38 12.24 -0.33 -8.29
CA VAL A 38 11.81 -1.00 -9.52
C VAL A 38 12.50 -0.34 -10.71
N ALA A 39 13.12 -1.13 -11.59
CA ALA A 39 13.91 -0.63 -12.73
C ALA A 39 14.96 0.46 -12.35
N GLY A 40 15.58 0.32 -11.17
CA GLY A 40 16.58 1.28 -10.68
C GLY A 40 16.01 2.52 -9.99
N GLY A 41 14.70 2.79 -10.09
CA GLY A 41 14.04 3.91 -9.40
C GLY A 41 13.45 3.52 -8.05
N LEU A 42 13.61 4.37 -7.04
CA LEU A 42 12.95 4.21 -5.74
C LEU A 42 11.46 4.52 -5.89
N VAL A 43 10.60 3.53 -5.60
CA VAL A 43 9.15 3.64 -5.82
C VAL A 43 8.34 3.64 -4.52
N ALA A 44 8.90 3.14 -3.42
CA ALA A 44 8.26 3.21 -2.11
C ALA A 44 9.30 3.18 -0.97
N VAL A 45 8.96 3.85 0.12
CA VAL A 45 9.69 3.79 1.39
C VAL A 45 8.67 3.48 2.50
N HIS A 46 8.95 2.47 3.30
CA HIS A 46 8.14 2.08 4.44
C HIS A 46 8.95 2.12 5.73
N ASP A 47 8.24 2.16 6.85
CA ASP A 47 8.83 2.08 8.19
C ASP A 47 8.26 0.84 8.92
N ALA A 48 9.12 -0.15 9.14
CA ALA A 48 8.80 -1.40 9.81
C ALA A 48 8.39 -1.20 11.28
N SER A 49 8.79 -0.09 11.91
CA SER A 49 8.39 0.24 13.28
C SER A 49 6.93 0.72 13.36
N ARG A 50 6.40 1.26 12.25
CA ARG A 50 5.05 1.84 12.18
C ARG A 50 4.01 0.87 11.63
N GLY A 51 4.39 0.00 10.70
CA GLY A 51 3.46 -0.97 10.10
C GLY A 51 3.33 -2.24 10.93
N SER A 52 2.34 -2.34 11.81
CA SER A 52 2.11 -3.52 12.67
C SER A 52 1.30 -4.63 11.99
N ALA A 53 0.58 -4.31 10.92
CA ALA A 53 -0.31 -5.22 10.23
C ALA A 53 0.45 -6.28 9.41
N ARG A 54 -0.22 -7.41 9.14
CA ARG A 54 0.28 -8.44 8.22
C ARG A 54 0.51 -7.87 6.82
N ILE A 55 -0.37 -6.96 6.40
CA ILE A 55 -0.29 -6.22 5.13
C ILE A 55 -0.39 -4.73 5.45
N ASN A 56 0.59 -3.96 5.02
CA ASN A 56 0.71 -2.53 5.28
C ASN A 56 0.51 -1.74 3.98
N TYR A 57 -0.61 -1.04 3.90
CA TYR A 57 -0.94 -0.17 2.78
C TYR A 57 -0.54 1.27 3.07
N THR A 58 0.02 1.94 2.06
CA THR A 58 0.23 3.39 2.08
C THR A 58 -0.96 4.05 1.40
N GLU A 59 -1.48 5.13 2.00
CA GLU A 59 -2.65 5.86 1.49
C GLU A 59 -2.46 6.33 0.05
N ASP A 60 -1.29 6.90 -0.29
CA ASP A 60 -0.95 7.34 -1.65
C ASP A 60 -1.04 6.21 -2.70
N HIS A 61 -0.65 4.99 -2.35
CA HIS A 61 -0.76 3.85 -3.27
C HIS A 61 -2.22 3.45 -3.52
N TYR A 62 -3.09 3.69 -2.54
CA TYR A 62 -4.52 3.46 -2.68
C TYR A 62 -5.18 4.53 -3.55
N VAL A 63 -4.81 5.80 -3.34
CA VAL A 63 -5.27 6.94 -4.15
C VAL A 63 -4.85 6.78 -5.61
N GLU A 64 -3.59 6.44 -5.91
CA GLU A 64 -3.14 6.16 -7.28
C GLU A 64 -3.93 4.99 -7.91
N ALA A 65 -4.18 3.94 -7.13
CA ALA A 65 -4.92 2.79 -7.63
C ALA A 65 -6.43 3.06 -7.82
N MET A 66 -6.96 4.12 -7.21
CA MET A 66 -8.32 4.63 -7.43
C MET A 66 -8.37 5.64 -8.58
N ALA A 67 -7.37 6.50 -8.75
CA ALA A 67 -7.27 7.49 -9.83
C ALA A 67 -7.18 6.84 -11.23
N GLY A 68 -6.62 5.63 -11.33
CA GLY A 68 -6.61 4.85 -12.58
C GLY A 68 -7.99 4.37 -13.07
N LYS A 69 -9.06 4.55 -12.27
CA LYS A 69 -10.45 4.32 -12.70
C LYS A 69 -11.05 5.65 -13.15
N ALA A 70 -11.04 5.91 -14.46
CA ALA A 70 -11.63 7.08 -15.12
C ALA A 70 -13.17 7.20 -15.00
N TRP A 71 -13.79 6.75 -13.90
CA TRP A 71 -15.22 6.90 -13.63
C TRP A 71 -15.56 7.58 -12.30
N ALA A 72 -14.59 7.90 -11.45
CA ALA A 72 -14.86 8.67 -10.23
C ALA A 72 -14.58 10.15 -10.49
N ALA A 73 -15.63 10.92 -10.76
CA ALA A 73 -15.58 12.38 -10.70
C ALA A 73 -15.02 12.83 -9.33
N ASP A 74 -14.20 13.87 -9.38
CA ASP A 74 -13.16 14.29 -8.44
C ASP A 74 -13.61 14.72 -7.02
N ALA A 75 -14.84 14.38 -6.59
CA ALA A 75 -15.46 15.04 -5.44
C ALA A 75 -15.44 14.27 -4.10
N ASP A 76 -15.21 12.94 -4.03
CA ASP A 76 -15.46 12.25 -2.74
C ASP A 76 -14.60 11.02 -2.41
N ILE A 77 -13.37 10.96 -2.92
CA ILE A 77 -12.51 9.78 -2.76
C ILE A 77 -12.08 9.58 -1.30
N ARG A 78 -11.86 10.65 -0.53
CA ARG A 78 -11.43 10.57 0.88
C ARG A 78 -12.54 10.08 1.81
N GLU A 79 -13.77 10.52 1.57
CA GLU A 79 -14.92 10.10 2.37
C GLU A 79 -15.24 8.62 2.12
N GLN A 80 -15.24 8.20 0.85
CA GLN A 80 -15.39 6.78 0.50
C GLN A 80 -14.27 5.91 1.09
N ALA A 81 -13.02 6.39 1.09
CA ALA A 81 -11.92 5.63 1.66
C ALA A 81 -12.08 5.40 3.17
N ARG A 82 -12.55 6.43 3.90
CA ARG A 82 -12.83 6.35 5.34
C ARG A 82 -13.98 5.39 5.63
N ALA A 83 -15.08 5.51 4.92
CA ALA A 83 -16.25 4.62 5.07
C ALA A 83 -15.90 3.15 4.79
N ASN A 84 -15.04 2.89 3.79
CA ASN A 84 -14.61 1.53 3.48
C ASN A 84 -13.66 0.94 4.54
N LEU A 85 -12.81 1.76 5.16
CA LEU A 85 -11.94 1.31 6.25
C LEU A 85 -12.76 0.97 7.51
N GLU A 86 -13.74 1.80 7.83
CA GLU A 86 -14.68 1.56 8.94
C GLU A 86 -15.49 0.26 8.73
N LEU A 87 -15.92 -0.02 7.50
CA LEU A 87 -16.59 -1.27 7.15
C LEU A 87 -15.70 -2.51 7.34
N LEU A 88 -14.40 -2.38 7.06
CA LEU A 88 -13.42 -3.47 7.21
C LEU A 88 -13.05 -3.70 8.68
N GLU A 89 -13.02 -2.66 9.51
CA GLU A 89 -12.85 -2.78 10.96
C GLU A 89 -14.07 -3.46 11.61
N GLY A 90 -15.29 -3.21 11.12
CA GLY A 90 -16.51 -3.89 11.57
C GLY A 90 -16.58 -5.38 11.22
N ILE A 91 -15.93 -5.82 10.14
CA ILE A 91 -15.89 -7.24 9.73
C ILE A 91 -14.81 -8.03 10.48
N GLY A 92 -13.86 -7.37 11.16
CA GLY A 92 -12.81 -7.99 11.97
C GLY A 92 -13.25 -8.49 13.35
N GLY A 93 -14.52 -8.30 13.73
CA GLY A 93 -15.08 -8.64 15.04
C GLY A 93 -16.04 -9.82 15.08
N GLY A 94 -16.02 -10.72 14.08
CA GLY A 94 -16.96 -11.84 13.99
C GLY A 94 -16.29 -13.15 13.57
N LEU A 95 -16.06 -14.00 14.59
CA LEU A 95 -15.67 -15.43 14.58
C LEU A 95 -14.21 -15.77 14.27
#